data_AF-A0A9N8ZC40-F1
#
_entry.id   AF-A0A9N8ZC40-F1
#
_cell.length_a   1.000
_cell.length_b   1.000
_cell.length_c   1.000
_cell.angle_alpha   90.00
_cell.angle_beta   90.00
_cell.angle_gamma   90.00
#
_symmetry.space_group_name_H-M   'P 1'
#
loop_
_entity.id
_entity.type
_entity.pdbx_description
1 polymer ?
#
loop_
_entity_poly.entity_id
_entity_poly.type
_entity_poly.pdbx_seq_one_letter_code
_entity_poly.pdbx_strand_id
1 'polypeptide(L)'
;GSVCQNAEPTAKDFHFVNVLSESMSEYYKNETARAQKFRECFKNYFDINFPCIEFNDGSCTDGTWFPNPNASYIMNAKVKKEPGTGGNPHIQNIAYYKQYFLQNQDLAETFRLPCFLIQVDRLELNIPTAIYANKIIVDSYDYILSLACSRSRFEKFARIFCALKTAIVLLQKYYDNPMPESHASQREFPYPNSVKMDDGEEIRFEYHSALGPLVFVVDTLENSQNLPQKFVTYHDTIKSAMDQLHSAGYVHGDLRSNNIMVRYLNTTSLPAVCFVDWDWAGEHEQVKYPISINPAIIRHESARPQGPILIEHDQFMVSRLVFKDSVCVKR
;
A
#
# COMPACT_ATOMS: atom_id res chain seq x y z
N GLY A 1 3.72 -9.52 5.14
CA GLY A 1 4.88 -10.33 5.57
C GLY A 1 4.78 -11.83 5.29
N SER A 2 3.63 -12.49 5.54
CA SER A 2 3.57 -13.96 5.62
C SER A 2 3.42 -14.74 4.30
N VAL A 3 2.79 -14.18 3.26
CA VAL A 3 2.40 -14.97 2.06
C VAL A 3 3.60 -15.50 1.28
N CYS A 4 4.62 -14.68 1.01
CA CYS A 4 5.81 -15.13 0.28
C CYS A 4 6.68 -16.06 1.13
N GLN A 5 6.71 -15.90 2.45
CA GLN A 5 7.49 -16.78 3.33
C GLN A 5 6.90 -18.20 3.37
N ASN A 6 5.57 -18.31 3.34
CA ASN A 6 4.84 -19.57 3.39
C ASN A 6 4.61 -20.21 2.01
N ALA A 7 4.95 -19.54 0.92
CA ALA A 7 4.82 -20.09 -0.42
C ALA A 7 5.77 -21.29 -0.61
N GLU A 8 5.29 -22.40 -1.17
CA GLU A 8 6.08 -23.59 -1.43
C GLU A 8 6.49 -23.66 -2.92
N PRO A 9 7.72 -23.25 -3.27
CA PRO A 9 8.15 -23.17 -4.66
C PRO A 9 8.40 -24.56 -5.25
N THR A 10 8.03 -24.71 -6.51
CA THR A 10 8.26 -25.90 -7.33
C THR A 10 9.58 -25.82 -8.09
N ALA A 11 10.04 -26.93 -8.66
CA ALA A 11 11.20 -26.96 -9.55
C ALA A 11 11.06 -25.99 -10.75
N LYS A 12 9.83 -25.76 -11.24
CA LYS A 12 9.56 -24.80 -12.32
C LYS A 12 9.89 -23.36 -11.89
N ASP A 13 9.61 -23.02 -10.63
CA ASP A 13 9.86 -21.68 -10.08
C ASP A 13 11.36 -21.41 -9.93
N PHE A 14 12.12 -22.38 -9.42
CA PHE A 14 13.58 -22.30 -9.36
C PHE A 14 14.22 -22.22 -10.74
N HIS A 15 13.75 -23.04 -11.69
CA HIS A 15 14.23 -23.01 -13.06
C HIS A 15 13.97 -21.65 -13.71
N PHE A 16 12.78 -21.10 -13.53
CA PHE A 16 12.43 -19.78 -14.04
C PHE A 16 13.31 -18.67 -13.46
N VAL A 17 13.54 -18.66 -12.15
CA VAL A 17 14.45 -17.68 -11.52
C VAL A 17 15.84 -17.75 -12.16
N ASN A 18 16.36 -18.96 -12.38
CA ASN A 18 17.65 -19.13 -13.04
C ASN A 18 17.66 -18.56 -14.46
N VAL A 19 16.68 -18.96 -15.29
CA VAL A 19 16.54 -18.50 -16.68
C VAL A 19 16.38 -16.99 -16.76
N LEU A 20 15.57 -16.40 -15.90
CA LEU A 20 15.34 -14.96 -15.86
C LEU A 20 16.62 -14.21 -15.44
N SER A 21 17.32 -14.68 -14.41
CA SER A 21 18.58 -14.10 -13.95
C SER A 21 19.67 -14.16 -15.01
N GLU A 22 19.86 -15.31 -15.66
CA GLU A 22 20.81 -15.48 -16.76
C GLU A 22 20.46 -14.57 -17.94
N SER A 23 19.22 -14.65 -18.41
CA SER A 23 18.76 -13.87 -19.57
C SER A 23 18.89 -12.37 -19.33
N MET A 24 18.46 -11.87 -18.17
CA MET A 24 18.53 -10.43 -17.88
C MET A 24 19.96 -9.94 -17.59
N SER A 25 20.92 -10.84 -17.38
CA SER A 25 22.34 -10.51 -17.22
C SER A 25 23.13 -10.44 -18.54
N GLU A 26 22.53 -10.85 -19.65
CA GLU A 26 23.15 -10.75 -20.96
C GLU A 26 23.28 -9.29 -21.45
N TYR A 27 24.20 -9.10 -22.41
CA TYR A 27 24.34 -7.83 -23.10
C TYR A 27 23.30 -7.68 -24.21
N TYR A 28 22.54 -6.58 -24.17
CA TYR A 28 21.56 -6.23 -25.21
C TYR A 28 21.93 -4.95 -25.93
N LYS A 29 21.81 -4.96 -27.27
CA LYS A 29 22.10 -3.79 -28.09
C LYS A 29 21.16 -2.60 -27.80
N ASN A 30 19.87 -2.88 -27.55
CA ASN A 30 18.84 -1.88 -27.28
C ASN A 30 17.78 -2.40 -26.28
N GLU A 31 16.91 -1.51 -25.80
CA GLU A 31 15.82 -1.85 -24.86
C GLU A 31 14.82 -2.85 -25.47
N THR A 32 14.52 -2.71 -26.77
CA THR A 32 13.55 -3.58 -27.47
C THR A 32 13.95 -5.05 -27.44
N ALA A 33 15.21 -5.36 -27.75
CA ALA A 33 15.72 -6.73 -27.72
C ALA A 33 15.68 -7.33 -26.30
N ARG A 34 16.00 -6.51 -25.30
CA ARG A 34 15.94 -6.92 -23.89
C ARG A 34 14.50 -7.18 -23.44
N ALA A 35 13.59 -6.28 -23.76
CA ALA A 35 12.17 -6.40 -23.48
C ALA A 35 11.59 -7.66 -24.15
N GLN A 36 12.00 -7.98 -25.39
CA GLN A 36 11.60 -9.20 -26.07
C GLN A 36 12.01 -10.45 -25.28
N LYS A 37 13.28 -10.55 -24.88
CA LYS A 37 13.75 -11.70 -24.11
C LYS A 37 13.05 -11.82 -22.76
N PHE A 38 12.79 -10.69 -22.09
CA PHE A 38 12.00 -10.64 -20.86
C PHE A 38 10.58 -11.19 -21.08
N ARG A 39 9.89 -10.76 -22.14
CA ARG A 39 8.57 -11.29 -22.50
C ARG A 39 8.60 -12.79 -22.72
N GLU A 40 9.59 -13.31 -23.45
CA GLU A 40 9.73 -14.75 -23.69
C GLU A 40 9.85 -15.53 -22.38
N CYS A 41 10.65 -15.05 -21.42
CA CYS A 41 10.78 -15.67 -20.11
C CYS A 41 9.43 -15.74 -19.38
N PHE A 42 8.69 -14.62 -19.35
CA PHE A 42 7.39 -14.53 -18.66
C PHE A 42 6.31 -15.36 -19.35
N LYS A 43 6.23 -15.32 -20.69
CA LYS A 43 5.29 -16.13 -21.48
C LYS A 43 5.44 -17.61 -21.15
N ASN A 44 6.67 -18.12 -21.15
CA ASN A 44 6.95 -19.54 -20.90
C ASN A 44 6.66 -19.96 -19.45
N TYR A 45 6.95 -19.08 -18.50
CA TYR A 45 6.76 -19.40 -17.09
C TYR A 45 5.29 -19.41 -16.67
N PHE A 46 4.55 -18.36 -17.04
CA PHE A 46 3.13 -18.23 -16.70
C PHE A 46 2.19 -18.96 -17.68
N ASP A 47 2.69 -19.35 -18.86
CA ASP A 47 1.89 -19.92 -19.96
C ASP A 47 0.81 -18.95 -20.46
N ILE A 48 1.26 -17.76 -20.90
CA ILE A 48 0.38 -16.61 -21.20
C ILE A 48 0.70 -15.95 -22.52
N ASN A 49 -0.28 -15.24 -23.08
CA ASN A 49 0.00 -14.22 -24.08
C ASN A 49 0.42 -12.91 -23.39
N PHE A 50 1.55 -12.36 -23.82
CA PHE A 50 2.15 -11.16 -23.25
C PHE A 50 2.61 -10.21 -24.37
N PRO A 51 1.70 -9.64 -25.18
CA PRO A 51 2.03 -8.75 -26.28
C PRO A 51 2.47 -7.36 -25.78
N CYS A 52 3.08 -6.58 -26.67
CA CYS A 52 3.18 -5.14 -26.48
C CYS A 52 1.83 -4.49 -26.84
N ILE A 53 1.44 -3.45 -26.11
CA ILE A 53 0.23 -2.67 -26.38
C ILE A 53 0.64 -1.26 -26.76
N GLU A 54 0.20 -0.82 -27.93
CA GLU A 54 0.41 0.53 -28.44
C GLU A 54 -0.78 1.41 -28.07
N PHE A 55 -0.50 2.61 -27.58
CA PHE A 55 -1.48 3.63 -27.25
C PHE A 55 -1.59 4.67 -28.36
N ASN A 56 -2.63 5.51 -28.30
CA ASN A 56 -2.95 6.49 -29.35
C ASN A 56 -1.85 7.55 -29.56
N ASP A 57 -0.97 7.75 -28.57
CA ASP A 57 0.18 8.66 -28.67
C ASP A 57 1.42 7.99 -29.29
N GLY A 58 1.29 6.76 -29.78
CA GLY A 58 2.38 5.95 -30.35
C GLY A 58 3.30 5.32 -29.32
N SER A 59 3.04 5.52 -28.02
CA SER A 59 3.81 4.86 -26.97
C SER A 59 3.42 3.39 -26.84
N CYS A 60 4.35 2.54 -26.41
CA CYS A 60 4.16 1.10 -26.42
C CYS A 60 4.68 0.43 -25.13
N THR A 61 3.90 -0.49 -24.57
CA THR A 61 4.30 -1.29 -23.41
C THR A 61 5.37 -2.32 -23.79
N ASP A 62 6.14 -2.79 -22.81
CA ASP A 62 7.14 -3.84 -23.06
C ASP A 62 6.57 -5.25 -22.89
N GLY A 63 5.31 -5.36 -22.48
CA GLY A 63 4.57 -6.60 -22.27
C GLY A 63 3.34 -6.36 -21.41
N THR A 64 2.19 -6.83 -21.85
CA THR A 64 0.92 -6.67 -21.13
C THR A 64 0.15 -7.97 -21.14
N TRP A 65 -0.47 -8.33 -20.02
CA TRP A 65 -1.33 -9.50 -19.94
C TRP A 65 -2.77 -9.13 -19.64
N PHE A 66 -3.65 -9.61 -20.51
CA PHE A 66 -5.10 -9.69 -20.33
C PHE A 66 -5.47 -11.16 -20.18
N PRO A 67 -6.19 -11.56 -19.12
CA PRO A 67 -6.55 -12.97 -18.92
C PRO A 67 -7.57 -13.45 -19.95
N ASN A 68 -8.44 -12.55 -20.40
CA ASN A 68 -9.42 -12.79 -21.44
C ASN A 68 -9.73 -11.46 -22.17
N PRO A 69 -10.34 -11.49 -23.37
CA PRO A 69 -10.61 -10.28 -24.17
C PRO A 69 -11.52 -9.24 -23.50
N ASN A 70 -12.30 -9.64 -22.51
CA ASN A 70 -13.25 -8.79 -21.78
C ASN A 70 -12.69 -8.30 -20.44
N ALA A 71 -11.49 -8.75 -20.07
CA ALA A 71 -10.85 -8.41 -18.80
C ALA A 71 -9.89 -7.23 -18.95
N SER A 72 -9.58 -6.61 -17.81
CA SER A 72 -8.62 -5.51 -17.74
C SER A 72 -7.18 -5.98 -17.53
N TYR A 73 -6.26 -5.01 -17.50
CA TYR A 73 -4.85 -5.20 -17.20
C TYR A 73 -4.63 -5.98 -15.90
N ILE A 74 -4.16 -7.22 -15.99
CA ILE A 74 -3.66 -7.97 -14.82
C ILE A 74 -2.20 -7.66 -14.57
N MET A 75 -1.43 -7.49 -15.64
CA MET A 75 0.01 -7.29 -15.56
C MET A 75 0.49 -6.37 -16.68
N ASN A 76 1.34 -5.41 -16.35
CA ASN A 76 2.07 -4.59 -17.32
C ASN A 76 3.57 -4.55 -17.00
N ALA A 77 4.40 -4.62 -18.03
CA ALA A 77 5.84 -4.62 -17.91
C ALA A 77 6.48 -3.37 -18.52
N LYS A 78 7.52 -2.87 -17.84
CA LYS A 78 8.52 -1.95 -18.40
C LYS A 78 9.93 -2.47 -18.15
N VAL A 79 10.74 -2.54 -19.20
CA VAL A 79 12.10 -3.07 -19.17
C VAL A 79 13.06 -1.99 -19.67
N LYS A 80 14.00 -1.59 -18.82
CA LYS A 80 15.07 -0.63 -19.13
C LYS A 80 16.41 -1.32 -19.18
N LYS A 81 17.33 -0.79 -20.00
CA LYS A 81 18.68 -1.34 -20.14
C LYS A 81 19.55 -0.95 -18.94
N GLU A 82 19.59 0.35 -18.63
CA GLU A 82 20.41 0.95 -17.59
C GLU A 82 19.63 2.07 -16.87
N PRO A 83 19.85 2.29 -15.56
CA PRO A 83 19.10 3.29 -14.81
C PRO A 83 19.40 4.69 -15.34
N GLY A 84 18.35 5.50 -15.49
CA GLY A 84 18.47 6.87 -16.00
C GLY A 84 18.63 6.97 -17.53
N THR A 85 18.81 5.87 -18.24
CA THR A 85 18.75 5.86 -19.72
C THR A 85 17.31 5.57 -20.17
N GLY A 86 16.75 6.45 -21.00
CA GLY A 86 15.39 6.25 -21.52
C GLY A 86 14.26 6.47 -20.49
N GLY A 87 14.53 7.16 -19.37
CA GLY A 87 13.57 7.54 -18.33
C GLY A 87 13.30 6.45 -17.28
N ASN A 88 12.50 6.78 -16.27
CA ASN A 88 12.25 5.90 -15.13
C ASN A 88 11.15 4.86 -15.45
N PRO A 89 11.40 3.55 -15.26
CA PRO A 89 10.44 2.51 -15.60
C PRO A 89 9.19 2.53 -14.73
N HIS A 90 9.30 2.92 -13.46
CA HIS A 90 8.17 3.05 -12.54
C HIS A 90 7.18 4.10 -13.02
N ILE A 91 7.66 5.30 -13.32
CA ILE A 91 6.82 6.40 -13.81
C ILE A 91 6.18 6.05 -15.15
N GLN A 92 6.93 5.43 -16.07
CA GLN A 92 6.40 5.01 -17.37
C GLN A 92 5.33 3.92 -17.24
N ASN A 93 5.54 2.93 -16.37
CA ASN A 93 4.58 1.85 -16.17
C ASN A 93 3.26 2.38 -15.56
N ILE A 94 3.35 3.33 -14.62
CA ILE A 94 2.19 4.05 -14.08
C ILE A 94 1.48 4.86 -15.16
N ALA A 95 2.24 5.53 -16.05
CA ALA A 95 1.67 6.31 -17.15
C ALA A 95 0.88 5.42 -18.12
N TYR A 96 1.38 4.23 -18.48
CA TYR A 96 0.63 3.28 -19.31
C TYR A 96 -0.66 2.80 -18.65
N TYR A 97 -0.60 2.48 -17.36
CA TYR A 97 -1.79 2.13 -16.60
C TYR A 97 -2.82 3.28 -16.57
N LYS A 98 -2.35 4.52 -16.43
CA LYS A 98 -3.21 5.72 -16.56
C LYS A 98 -3.80 5.87 -17.97
N GLN A 99 -3.00 5.67 -19.02
CA GLN A 99 -3.47 5.77 -20.40
C GLN A 99 -4.56 4.74 -20.70
N TYR A 100 -4.40 3.51 -20.20
CA TYR A 100 -5.45 2.50 -20.31
C TYR A 100 -6.77 2.99 -19.72
N PHE A 101 -6.76 3.61 -18.54
CA PHE A 101 -7.97 4.17 -17.95
C PHE A 101 -8.59 5.30 -18.75
N LEU A 102 -7.77 6.20 -19.28
CA LEU A 102 -8.28 7.30 -20.11
C LEU A 102 -8.98 6.77 -21.37
N GLN A 103 -8.60 5.59 -21.85
CA GLN A 103 -9.24 4.91 -22.98
C GLN A 103 -10.42 4.03 -22.57
N ASN A 104 -10.58 3.73 -21.27
CA ASN A 104 -11.58 2.79 -20.73
C ASN A 104 -12.25 3.39 -19.49
N GLN A 105 -12.68 4.66 -19.57
CA GLN A 105 -13.17 5.42 -18.41
C GLN A 105 -14.38 4.75 -17.77
N ASP A 106 -15.34 4.26 -18.56
CA ASP A 106 -16.54 3.59 -18.06
C ASP A 106 -16.18 2.40 -17.14
N LEU A 107 -15.25 1.54 -17.57
CA LEU A 107 -14.77 0.42 -16.75
C LEU A 107 -14.08 0.91 -15.47
N ALA A 108 -13.26 1.95 -15.59
CA ALA A 108 -12.55 2.51 -14.45
C ALA A 108 -13.49 3.22 -13.47
N GLU A 109 -14.64 3.74 -13.92
CA GLU A 109 -15.70 4.40 -13.13
C GLU A 109 -16.66 3.41 -12.48
N THR A 110 -16.77 2.20 -13.01
CA THR A 110 -17.61 1.14 -12.43
C THR A 110 -16.83 0.18 -11.53
N PHE A 111 -15.60 -0.19 -11.87
CA PHE A 111 -14.87 -1.28 -11.21
C PHE A 111 -13.54 -0.82 -10.58
N ARG A 112 -13.03 -1.60 -9.61
CA ARG A 112 -11.59 -1.51 -9.25
C ARG A 112 -10.79 -2.37 -10.21
N LEU A 113 -9.66 -1.85 -10.67
CA LEU A 113 -8.87 -2.50 -11.71
C LEU A 113 -7.45 -2.84 -11.23
N PRO A 114 -7.27 -3.66 -10.17
CA PRO A 114 -5.94 -3.99 -9.64
C PRO A 114 -5.03 -4.64 -10.69
N CYS A 115 -3.75 -4.27 -10.68
CA CYS A 115 -2.76 -4.67 -11.69
C CYS A 115 -1.35 -4.80 -11.09
N PHE A 116 -0.56 -5.76 -11.58
CA PHE A 116 0.87 -5.86 -11.30
C PHE A 116 1.70 -5.06 -12.33
N LEU A 117 2.50 -4.11 -11.86
CA LEU A 117 3.38 -3.28 -12.68
C LEU A 117 4.81 -3.80 -12.62
N ILE A 118 5.13 -4.84 -13.38
CA ILE A 118 6.46 -5.46 -13.38
C ILE A 118 7.48 -4.52 -14.02
N GLN A 119 8.59 -4.26 -13.32
CA GLN A 119 9.60 -3.33 -13.80
C GLN A 119 11.00 -3.91 -13.67
N VAL A 120 11.77 -3.87 -14.76
CA VAL A 120 13.18 -4.25 -14.79
C VAL A 120 13.99 -3.01 -15.09
N ASP A 121 14.93 -2.67 -14.21
CA ASP A 121 15.94 -1.66 -14.44
C ASP A 121 17.31 -2.28 -14.18
N ARG A 122 18.15 -2.40 -15.21
CA ARG A 122 19.41 -3.15 -15.13
C ARG A 122 19.21 -4.57 -14.59
N LEU A 123 19.83 -4.92 -13.47
CA LEU A 123 19.71 -6.24 -12.82
C LEU A 123 18.75 -6.17 -11.65
N GLU A 124 17.87 -5.18 -11.60
CA GLU A 124 16.88 -5.03 -10.55
C GLU A 124 15.49 -5.28 -11.13
N LEU A 125 14.76 -6.19 -10.50
CA LEU A 125 13.36 -6.45 -10.78
C LEU A 125 12.53 -5.99 -9.58
N ASN A 126 11.45 -5.26 -9.85
CA ASN A 126 10.49 -4.86 -8.85
C ASN A 126 9.07 -5.17 -9.36
N ILE A 127 8.16 -5.45 -8.42
CA ILE A 127 6.78 -5.89 -8.69
C ILE A 127 5.80 -4.98 -7.93
N PRO A 128 5.70 -3.68 -8.26
CA PRO A 128 4.63 -2.84 -7.74
C PRO A 128 3.24 -3.39 -8.10
N THR A 129 2.27 -3.07 -7.26
CA THR A 129 0.84 -3.27 -7.51
C THR A 129 0.16 -1.91 -7.62
N ALA A 130 -0.71 -1.76 -8.61
CA ALA A 130 -1.49 -0.55 -8.82
C ALA A 130 -2.98 -0.85 -8.71
N ILE A 131 -3.73 0.12 -8.20
CA ILE A 131 -5.18 0.12 -8.17
C ILE A 131 -5.68 1.54 -8.43
N TYR A 132 -6.77 1.66 -9.18
CA TYR A 132 -7.47 2.93 -9.34
C TYR A 132 -8.58 3.07 -8.29
N ALA A 133 -8.49 4.14 -7.51
CA ALA A 133 -9.53 4.60 -6.59
C ALA A 133 -10.03 5.99 -7.05
N ASN A 134 -10.01 7.01 -6.20
CA ASN A 134 -10.11 8.42 -6.63
C ASN A 134 -8.81 8.97 -7.25
N LYS A 135 -7.72 8.23 -7.10
CA LYS A 135 -6.41 8.43 -7.73
C LYS A 135 -5.78 7.07 -8.01
N ILE A 136 -4.72 7.05 -8.81
CA ILE A 136 -3.90 5.86 -8.97
C ILE A 136 -3.07 5.70 -7.69
N ILE A 137 -3.28 4.59 -6.99
CA ILE A 137 -2.50 4.18 -5.83
C ILE A 137 -1.58 3.08 -6.31
N VAL A 138 -0.29 3.27 -6.06
CA VAL A 138 0.75 2.29 -6.39
C VAL A 138 1.49 1.97 -5.14
N ASP A 139 1.49 0.70 -4.78
CA ASP A 139 2.26 0.18 -3.67
C ASP A 139 3.38 -0.69 -4.21
N SER A 140 4.60 -0.46 -3.74
CA SER A 140 5.75 -1.23 -4.19
C SER A 140 5.96 -2.41 -3.27
N TYR A 141 6.25 -3.57 -3.84
CA TYR A 141 6.74 -4.67 -3.03
C TYR A 141 8.07 -4.27 -2.37
N ASP A 142 8.16 -4.41 -1.04
CA ASP A 142 9.27 -3.89 -0.21
C ASP A 142 10.68 -4.35 -0.64
N TYR A 143 10.78 -5.38 -1.48
CA TYR A 143 12.05 -5.96 -1.91
C TYR A 143 12.30 -5.77 -3.40
N ILE A 144 13.36 -5.03 -3.71
CA ILE A 144 13.98 -5.04 -5.03
C ILE A 144 14.75 -6.35 -5.20
N LEU A 145 14.42 -7.09 -6.26
CA LEU A 145 15.03 -8.38 -6.59
C LEU A 145 16.23 -8.15 -7.48
N SER A 146 17.43 -8.24 -6.89
CA SER A 146 18.67 -8.26 -7.67
C SER A 146 18.79 -9.57 -8.46
N LEU A 147 18.68 -9.51 -9.78
CA LEU A 147 18.82 -10.64 -10.70
C LEU A 147 20.26 -11.18 -10.77
N ALA A 148 21.25 -10.42 -10.31
CA ALA A 148 22.66 -10.82 -10.18
C ALA A 148 22.98 -11.60 -8.88
N CYS A 149 21.97 -12.24 -8.30
CA CYS A 149 22.01 -12.72 -6.94
C CYS A 149 22.72 -14.08 -6.77
N SER A 150 23.27 -14.32 -5.59
CA SER A 150 23.81 -15.61 -5.16
C SER A 150 22.70 -16.67 -5.03
N ARG A 151 23.05 -17.95 -5.22
CA ARG A 151 22.12 -19.08 -5.03
C ARG A 151 21.37 -19.05 -3.69
N SER A 152 21.96 -18.47 -2.63
CA SER A 152 21.33 -18.34 -1.32
C SER A 152 20.05 -17.47 -1.29
N ARG A 153 19.80 -16.59 -2.26
CA ARG A 153 18.52 -15.85 -2.35
C ARG A 153 17.61 -16.34 -3.48
N PHE A 154 18.01 -17.38 -4.22
CA PHE A 154 17.16 -18.00 -5.25
C PHE A 154 15.89 -18.60 -4.64
N GLU A 155 15.98 -19.19 -3.45
CA GLU A 155 14.81 -19.71 -2.76
C GLU A 155 13.80 -18.59 -2.46
N LYS A 156 14.28 -17.45 -1.94
CA LYS A 156 13.42 -16.28 -1.72
C LYS A 156 12.74 -15.82 -3.01
N PHE A 157 13.47 -15.80 -4.13
CA PHE A 157 12.91 -15.38 -5.42
C PHE A 157 11.89 -16.40 -5.94
N ALA A 158 12.19 -17.69 -5.84
CA ALA A 158 11.28 -18.75 -6.24
C ALA A 158 9.98 -18.71 -5.42
N ARG A 159 10.09 -18.46 -4.11
CA ARG A 159 8.95 -18.21 -3.22
C ARG A 159 8.12 -16.99 -3.64
N ILE A 160 8.77 -15.89 -4.02
CA ILE A 160 8.08 -14.68 -4.50
C ILE A 160 7.33 -14.96 -5.80
N PHE A 161 7.95 -15.63 -6.77
CA PHE A 161 7.30 -15.95 -8.05
C PHE A 161 6.19 -17.00 -7.89
N CYS A 162 6.37 -17.97 -7.00
CA CYS A 162 5.31 -18.90 -6.60
C CYS A 162 4.12 -18.13 -6.02
N ALA A 163 4.35 -17.18 -5.09
CA ALA A 163 3.30 -16.33 -4.54
C ALA A 163 2.65 -15.43 -5.61
N LEU A 164 3.45 -14.86 -6.52
CA LEU A 164 2.95 -14.05 -7.63
C LEU A 164 2.05 -14.87 -8.56
N LYS A 165 2.41 -16.12 -8.87
CA LYS A 165 1.58 -17.04 -9.66
C LYS A 165 0.22 -17.27 -8.99
N THR A 166 0.21 -17.52 -7.69
CA THR A 166 -1.05 -17.66 -6.92
C THR A 166 -1.86 -16.35 -6.95
N ALA A 167 -1.21 -15.21 -6.74
CA ALA A 167 -1.87 -13.90 -6.73
C ALA A 167 -2.48 -13.55 -8.10
N ILE A 168 -1.79 -13.88 -9.18
CA ILE A 168 -2.30 -13.76 -10.55
C ILE A 168 -3.55 -14.61 -10.73
N VAL A 169 -3.55 -15.88 -10.32
CA VAL A 169 -4.74 -16.75 -10.46
C VAL A 169 -5.92 -16.20 -9.67
N LEU A 170 -5.69 -15.64 -8.48
CA LEU A 170 -6.73 -14.96 -7.71
C LEU A 170 -7.24 -13.71 -8.42
N LEU A 171 -6.34 -12.94 -9.02
CA LEU A 171 -6.68 -11.74 -9.77
C LEU A 171 -7.44 -12.08 -11.07
N GLN A 172 -7.11 -13.18 -11.74
CA GLN A 172 -7.90 -13.70 -12.87
C GLN A 172 -9.34 -14.01 -12.45
N LYS A 173 -9.51 -14.73 -11.34
CA LYS A 173 -10.85 -15.03 -10.79
C LYS A 173 -11.65 -13.78 -10.44
N TYR A 174 -10.98 -12.71 -10.02
CA TYR A 174 -11.59 -11.41 -9.78
C TYR A 174 -12.14 -10.77 -11.07
N TYR A 175 -11.47 -10.97 -12.20
CA TYR A 175 -11.90 -10.48 -13.51
C TYR A 175 -12.86 -11.43 -14.27
N ASP A 176 -12.88 -12.72 -13.95
CA ASP A 176 -13.70 -13.73 -14.66
C ASP A 176 -15.14 -13.86 -14.13
N ASN A 177 -15.40 -13.53 -12.85
CA ASN A 177 -16.76 -13.39 -12.31
C ASN A 177 -17.21 -11.95 -12.49
N PRO A 178 -18.52 -11.61 -12.65
CA PRO A 178 -18.89 -10.23 -12.91
C PRO A 178 -18.18 -9.34 -11.89
N MET A 179 -17.34 -8.44 -12.39
CA MET A 179 -16.43 -7.69 -11.53
C MET A 179 -17.27 -6.98 -10.47
N PRO A 180 -16.84 -6.97 -9.20
CA PRO A 180 -17.60 -6.30 -8.17
C PRO A 180 -17.64 -4.80 -8.47
N GLU A 181 -18.84 -4.29 -8.69
CA GLU A 181 -19.06 -2.86 -8.88
C GLU A 181 -18.60 -2.10 -7.64
N SER A 182 -17.99 -0.95 -7.87
CA SER A 182 -17.52 -0.06 -6.84
C SER A 182 -18.39 1.19 -6.83
N HIS A 183 -19.22 1.32 -5.79
CA HIS A 183 -19.94 2.56 -5.52
C HIS A 183 -18.96 3.75 -5.55
N ALA A 184 -19.36 4.84 -6.21
CA ALA A 184 -18.51 6.01 -6.38
C ALA A 184 -17.99 6.56 -5.03
N SER A 185 -18.83 6.55 -4.00
CA SER A 185 -18.48 6.95 -2.62
C SER A 185 -17.35 6.11 -2.04
N GLN A 186 -17.37 4.78 -2.25
CA GLN A 186 -16.36 3.86 -1.73
C GLN A 186 -14.95 4.13 -2.28
N ARG A 187 -14.81 4.89 -3.38
CA ARG A 187 -13.51 5.26 -3.97
C ARG A 187 -12.73 6.27 -3.14
N GLU A 188 -13.42 7.01 -2.29
CA GLU A 188 -12.82 7.99 -1.38
C GLU A 188 -12.32 7.34 -0.08
N PHE A 189 -12.65 6.05 0.13
CA PHE A 189 -12.42 5.35 1.38
C PHE A 189 -11.70 4.00 1.19
N PRO A 190 -11.08 3.44 2.24
CA PRO A 190 -10.44 2.13 2.19
C PRO A 190 -11.41 1.00 1.83
N TYR A 191 -10.92 -0.05 1.18
CA TYR A 191 -11.74 -1.20 0.76
C TYR A 191 -12.47 -1.94 1.90
N PRO A 192 -11.87 -2.16 3.09
CA PRO A 192 -12.56 -2.88 4.16
C PRO A 192 -13.86 -2.17 4.59
N ASN A 193 -14.96 -2.90 4.55
CA ASN A 193 -16.29 -2.48 5.01
C ASN A 193 -16.86 -3.42 6.09
N SER A 194 -16.02 -4.32 6.60
CA SER A 194 -16.32 -5.12 7.77
C SER A 194 -15.07 -5.35 8.63
N VAL A 195 -15.29 -5.62 9.91
CA VAL A 195 -14.25 -6.02 10.86
C VAL A 195 -14.74 -7.23 11.64
N LYS A 196 -13.87 -8.23 11.81
CA LYS A 196 -14.14 -9.36 12.71
C LYS A 196 -13.60 -9.03 14.09
N MET A 197 -14.45 -9.16 15.09
CA MET A 197 -14.13 -8.98 16.50
C MET A 197 -13.51 -10.25 17.09
N ASP A 198 -12.90 -10.13 18.28
CA ASP A 198 -12.23 -11.24 18.98
C ASP A 198 -13.20 -12.37 19.38
N ASP A 199 -14.48 -12.05 19.59
CA ASP A 199 -15.55 -13.01 19.83
C ASP A 199 -16.08 -13.69 18.56
N GLY A 200 -15.54 -13.32 17.39
CA GLY A 200 -15.93 -13.83 16.08
C GLY A 200 -17.09 -13.11 15.43
N GLU A 201 -17.68 -12.10 16.07
CA GLU A 201 -18.74 -11.26 15.49
C GLU A 201 -18.17 -10.43 14.33
N GLU A 202 -18.90 -10.36 13.20
CA GLU A 202 -18.54 -9.52 12.06
C GLU A 202 -19.39 -8.24 12.08
N ILE A 203 -18.74 -7.09 12.25
CA ILE A 203 -19.40 -5.78 12.17
C ILE A 203 -19.23 -5.23 10.77
N ARG A 204 -20.34 -5.02 10.06
CA ARG A 204 -20.39 -4.39 8.74
C ARG A 204 -20.71 -2.90 8.85
N PHE A 205 -20.08 -2.10 8.00
CA PHE A 205 -20.20 -0.65 8.05
C PHE A 205 -20.03 0.01 6.66
N GLU A 206 -20.60 1.20 6.51
CA GLU A 206 -20.43 2.08 5.36
C GLU A 206 -19.66 3.33 5.78
N TYR A 207 -18.80 3.83 4.90
CA TYR A 207 -18.05 5.05 5.18
C TYR A 207 -18.93 6.29 5.00
N HIS A 208 -18.97 7.13 6.04
CA HIS A 208 -19.69 8.40 6.02
C HIS A 208 -18.76 9.57 5.69
N SER A 209 -17.61 9.69 6.36
CA SER A 209 -16.67 10.79 6.13
C SER A 209 -15.26 10.51 6.66
N ALA A 210 -14.27 11.30 6.20
CA ALA A 210 -12.90 11.25 6.73
C ALA A 210 -12.66 12.38 7.75
N LEU A 211 -12.17 12.02 8.94
CA LEU A 211 -11.69 12.96 9.97
C LEU A 211 -10.21 13.30 9.78
N GLY A 212 -9.46 12.43 9.12
CA GLY A 212 -8.05 12.61 8.78
C GLY A 212 -7.59 11.60 7.73
N PRO A 213 -6.28 11.50 7.44
CA PRO A 213 -5.76 10.59 6.42
C PRO A 213 -6.03 9.09 6.69
N LEU A 214 -6.13 8.70 7.97
CA LEU A 214 -6.28 7.31 8.41
C LEU A 214 -7.49 7.09 9.34
N VAL A 215 -8.29 8.13 9.58
CA VAL A 215 -9.41 8.07 10.52
C VAL A 215 -10.70 8.39 9.79
N PHE A 216 -11.63 7.43 9.82
CA PHE A 216 -12.88 7.48 9.08
C PHE A 216 -14.08 7.32 10.02
N VAL A 217 -15.15 8.07 9.74
CA VAL A 217 -16.47 7.90 10.34
C VAL A 217 -17.23 6.89 9.51
N VAL A 218 -17.88 5.94 10.17
CA VAL A 218 -18.64 4.88 9.53
C VAL A 218 -20.01 4.74 10.15
N ASP A 219 -21.01 4.38 9.34
CA ASP A 219 -22.35 4.00 9.75
C ASP A 219 -22.45 2.48 9.73
N THR A 220 -22.84 1.86 10.84
CA THR A 220 -22.93 0.40 10.93
C THR A 220 -24.24 -0.13 10.37
N LEU A 221 -24.19 -1.22 9.60
CA LEU A 221 -25.32 -1.74 8.84
C LEU A 221 -26.25 -2.67 9.65
N GLU A 222 -25.79 -3.24 10.77
CA GLU A 222 -26.56 -4.17 11.60
C GLU A 222 -26.55 -3.77 13.09
N ASN A 223 -27.71 -3.94 13.75
CA ASN A 223 -28.01 -3.70 15.17
C ASN A 223 -27.11 -2.71 15.93
N SER A 224 -27.51 -1.44 15.87
CA SER A 224 -27.01 -0.32 16.68
C SER A 224 -27.17 -0.49 18.21
N GLN A 225 -27.72 -1.62 18.69
CA GLN A 225 -28.00 -1.85 20.11
C GLN A 225 -26.78 -2.34 20.92
N ASN A 226 -25.74 -2.90 20.30
CA ASN A 226 -24.57 -3.45 21.00
C ASN A 226 -23.23 -2.82 20.61
N LEU A 227 -23.24 -1.80 19.76
CA LEU A 227 -22.04 -0.98 19.58
C LEU A 227 -21.87 -0.10 20.81
N PRO A 228 -20.64 0.13 21.29
CA PRO A 228 -20.39 1.09 22.35
C PRO A 228 -20.89 2.46 21.90
N GLN A 229 -22.13 2.79 22.29
CA GLN A 229 -22.82 4.03 22.01
C GLN A 229 -22.25 5.12 22.92
N LYS A 230 -20.99 5.46 22.67
CA LYS A 230 -20.30 6.62 23.19
C LYS A 230 -19.14 6.87 22.23
N PHE A 231 -19.35 7.84 21.34
CA PHE A 231 -18.25 8.70 20.91
C PHE A 231 -17.71 9.36 22.17
N VAL A 232 -16.84 8.66 22.89
CA VAL A 232 -15.99 9.28 23.89
C VAL A 232 -15.16 10.26 23.10
N THR A 233 -15.15 11.52 23.53
CA THR A 233 -14.19 12.52 23.07
C THR A 233 -12.80 11.90 23.19
N TYR A 234 -12.26 11.39 22.07
CA TYR A 234 -10.94 10.74 22.04
C TYR A 234 -9.88 11.64 22.65
N HIS A 235 -10.09 12.95 22.56
CA HIS A 235 -9.25 13.97 23.17
C HIS A 235 -8.99 13.75 24.66
N ASP A 236 -9.99 13.37 25.47
CA ASP A 236 -9.78 13.18 26.92
C ASP A 236 -8.99 11.89 27.20
N THR A 237 -9.25 10.82 26.44
CA THR A 237 -8.50 9.56 26.54
C THR A 237 -7.07 9.70 26.02
N ILE A 238 -6.86 10.44 24.93
CA ILE A 238 -5.54 10.76 24.39
C ILE A 238 -4.76 11.60 25.38
N LYS A 239 -5.39 12.62 25.97
CA LYS A 239 -4.77 13.41 27.04
C LYS A 239 -4.40 12.55 28.23
N SER A 240 -5.30 11.68 28.71
CA SER A 240 -5.00 10.79 29.82
C SER A 240 -3.85 9.83 29.51
N ALA A 241 -3.75 9.29 28.30
CA ALA A 241 -2.64 8.45 27.88
C ALA A 241 -1.31 9.22 27.78
N MET A 242 -1.35 10.45 27.26
CA MET A 242 -0.22 11.37 27.23
C MET A 242 0.24 11.75 28.64
N ASP A 243 -0.69 12.07 29.54
CA ASP A 243 -0.40 12.43 30.92
C ASP A 243 0.25 11.25 31.67
N GLN A 244 -0.17 10.01 31.38
CA GLN A 244 0.48 8.81 31.92
C GLN A 244 1.92 8.65 31.42
N LEU A 245 2.16 8.87 30.12
CA LEU A 245 3.49 8.85 29.53
C LEU A 245 4.40 9.91 30.19
N HIS A 246 3.90 11.13 30.32
CA HIS A 246 4.62 12.26 30.91
C HIS A 246 4.85 12.07 32.41
N SER A 247 3.88 11.52 33.14
CA SER A 247 4.02 11.19 34.57
C SER A 247 5.08 10.12 34.82
N ALA A 248 5.36 9.26 33.84
CA ALA A 248 6.44 8.30 33.88
C ALA A 248 7.82 8.90 33.50
N GLY A 249 7.89 10.20 33.17
CA GLY A 249 9.12 10.91 32.82
C GLY A 249 9.53 10.81 31.35
N TYR A 250 8.64 10.33 30.49
CA TYR A 250 8.93 10.11 29.07
C TYR A 250 8.18 11.11 28.17
N VAL A 251 8.71 11.31 26.96
CA VAL A 251 8.10 12.06 25.86
C VAL A 251 8.05 11.18 24.62
N HIS A 252 7.09 11.41 23.73
CA HIS A 252 6.98 10.68 22.47
C HIS A 252 7.62 11.42 21.30
N GLY A 253 7.43 12.74 21.22
CA GLY A 253 8.03 13.63 20.21
C GLY A 253 7.35 13.64 18.83
N ASP A 254 6.55 12.63 18.49
CA ASP A 254 5.79 12.60 17.23
C ASP A 254 4.32 12.22 17.43
N LEU A 255 3.69 12.70 18.51
CA LEU A 255 2.25 12.56 18.66
C LEU A 255 1.56 13.34 17.54
N ARG A 256 0.78 12.63 16.72
CA ARG A 256 -0.07 13.18 15.66
C ARG A 256 -1.15 12.17 15.33
N SER A 257 -2.17 12.57 14.58
CA SER A 257 -3.28 11.68 14.21
C SER A 257 -2.83 10.35 13.59
N ASN A 258 -1.73 10.33 12.84
CA ASN A 258 -1.19 9.11 12.24
C ASN A 258 -0.49 8.16 13.23
N ASN A 259 -0.04 8.67 14.38
CA ASN A 259 0.73 7.93 15.38
C ASN A 259 -0.12 7.60 16.63
N ILE A 260 -1.44 7.79 16.52
CA ILE A 260 -2.43 7.48 17.55
C ILE A 260 -3.39 6.45 16.97
N MET A 261 -3.40 5.26 17.55
CA MET A 261 -4.35 4.21 17.23
C MET A 261 -5.43 4.12 18.30
N VAL A 262 -6.62 3.71 17.89
CA VAL A 262 -7.73 3.40 18.79
C VAL A 262 -8.00 1.91 18.69
N ARG A 263 -8.06 1.23 19.84
CA ARG A 263 -8.38 -0.19 19.96
C ARG A 263 -9.63 -0.37 20.82
N TYR A 264 -10.56 -1.19 20.35
CA TYR A 264 -11.69 -1.66 21.15
C TYR A 264 -11.34 -3.04 21.71
N LEU A 265 -11.36 -3.22 23.04
CA LEU A 265 -11.03 -4.50 23.68
C LEU A 265 -12.25 -5.43 23.79
N ASN A 266 -13.45 -4.87 23.78
CA ASN A 266 -14.74 -5.54 23.65
C ASN A 266 -15.86 -4.49 23.46
N THR A 267 -17.05 -4.94 23.09
CA THR A 267 -18.25 -4.13 22.82
C THR A 267 -18.70 -3.25 23.99
N THR A 268 -18.31 -3.59 25.23
CA THR A 268 -18.70 -2.88 26.45
C THR A 268 -17.63 -1.96 27.04
N SER A 269 -16.40 -2.04 26.53
CA SER A 269 -15.25 -1.32 27.08
C SER A 269 -15.06 0.05 26.41
N LEU A 270 -14.54 1.01 27.19
CA LEU A 270 -14.09 2.28 26.63
C LEU A 270 -12.96 2.03 25.62
N PRO A 271 -12.92 2.76 24.48
CA PRO A 271 -11.83 2.64 23.52
C PRO A 271 -10.48 2.91 24.18
N ALA A 272 -9.53 2.00 24.00
CA ALA A 272 -8.15 2.18 24.42
C ALA A 272 -7.39 2.98 23.36
N VAL A 273 -6.65 4.00 23.78
CA VAL A 273 -5.74 4.75 22.92
C VAL A 273 -4.36 4.13 23.02
N CYS A 274 -3.73 3.87 21.87
CA CYS A 274 -2.37 3.36 21.78
C CYS A 274 -1.53 4.32 20.96
N PHE A 275 -0.43 4.81 21.51
CA PHE A 275 0.59 5.52 20.72
C PHE A 275 1.49 4.50 20.01
N VAL A 276 1.85 4.82 18.78
CA VAL A 276 2.74 4.02 17.92
C VAL A 276 3.82 4.91 17.32
N ASP A 277 4.82 4.32 16.67
CA ASP A 277 5.94 5.05 16.05
C ASP A 277 6.82 5.76 17.11
N TRP A 278 7.40 4.95 18.01
CA TRP A 278 8.19 5.38 19.17
C TRP A 278 9.64 5.76 18.82
N ASP A 279 9.98 5.95 17.55
CA ASP A 279 11.36 6.12 17.08
C ASP A 279 12.06 7.37 17.65
N TRP A 280 11.29 8.37 18.10
CA TRP A 280 11.83 9.61 18.70
C TRP A 280 11.64 9.68 20.22
N ALA A 281 10.95 8.69 20.80
CA ALA A 281 10.55 8.73 22.19
C ALA A 281 11.71 8.44 23.14
N GLY A 282 11.60 8.93 24.36
CA GLY A 282 12.57 8.65 25.42
C GLY A 282 12.35 9.56 26.62
N GLU A 283 13.34 9.60 27.51
CA GLU A 283 13.26 10.43 28.72
C GLU A 283 13.19 11.92 28.37
N HIS A 284 12.34 12.66 29.09
CA HIS A 284 12.16 14.09 28.93
C HIS A 284 13.51 14.84 28.98
N GLU A 285 13.73 15.74 28.03
CA GLU A 285 14.98 16.51 27.82
C GLU A 285 16.23 15.70 27.40
N GLN A 286 16.19 14.36 27.45
CA GLN A 286 17.34 13.51 27.11
C GLN A 286 17.36 13.06 25.65
N VAL A 287 16.20 13.01 25.00
CA VAL A 287 16.08 12.73 23.56
C VAL A 287 15.95 14.00 22.73
N LYS A 288 16.42 13.94 21.48
CA LYS A 288 16.47 15.08 20.56
C LYS A 288 15.79 14.76 19.25
N TYR A 289 15.21 15.78 18.62
CA TYR A 289 14.68 15.64 17.27
C TYR A 289 15.79 15.35 16.25
N PRO A 290 15.50 14.55 15.21
CA PRO A 290 16.43 14.36 14.11
C PRO A 290 16.68 15.68 13.35
N ILE A 291 17.82 15.76 12.66
CA ILE A 291 18.15 16.93 11.81
C ILE A 291 17.12 17.11 10.67
N SER A 292 16.49 16.02 10.26
CA SER A 292 15.51 15.94 9.19
C SER A 292 14.06 16.13 9.66
N ILE A 293 13.82 16.66 10.87
CA ILE A 293 12.47 16.97 11.35
C ILE A 293 11.72 17.81 10.31
N ASN A 294 10.55 17.33 9.88
CA ASN A 294 9.82 17.94 8.77
C ASN A 294 9.29 19.34 9.13
N PRO A 295 9.76 20.42 8.48
CA PRO A 295 9.36 21.80 8.81
C PRO A 295 7.94 22.13 8.34
N ALA A 296 7.33 21.32 7.47
CA ALA A 296 5.95 21.51 7.03
C ALA A 296 4.92 21.10 8.09
N ILE A 297 5.34 20.30 9.09
CA ILE A 297 4.48 19.96 10.24
C ILE A 297 4.61 21.11 11.24
N ILE A 298 3.50 21.77 11.55
CA ILE A 298 3.51 22.84 12.55
C ILE A 298 3.68 22.21 13.93
N ARG A 299 4.78 22.56 14.61
CA ARG A 299 5.16 22.09 15.93
C ARG A 299 5.21 23.24 16.93
N HIS A 300 5.42 22.91 18.19
CA HIS A 300 5.67 23.90 19.23
C HIS A 300 6.85 24.81 18.84
N GLU A 301 6.81 26.09 19.20
CA GLU A 301 7.79 27.10 18.75
C GLU A 301 9.24 26.80 19.18
N SER A 302 9.40 26.05 20.27
CA SER A 302 10.69 25.58 20.79
C SER A 302 11.16 24.26 20.16
N ALA A 303 10.34 23.57 19.37
CA ALA A 303 10.74 22.37 18.66
C ALA A 303 11.66 22.75 17.49
N ARG A 304 12.92 22.31 17.54
CA ARG A 304 13.95 22.60 16.54
C ARG A 304 14.68 21.31 16.16
N PRO A 305 15.21 21.19 14.93
CA PRO A 305 16.13 20.11 14.57
C PRO A 305 17.27 20.01 15.59
N GLN A 306 17.61 18.80 16.03
CA GLN A 306 18.65 18.55 17.06
C GLN A 306 18.39 19.16 18.44
N GLY A 307 17.25 19.84 18.65
CA GLY A 307 16.82 20.32 19.95
C GLY A 307 16.23 19.20 20.81
N PRO A 308 16.19 19.38 22.15
CA PRO A 308 15.56 18.42 23.05
C PRO A 308 14.06 18.30 22.76
N ILE A 309 13.52 17.11 22.96
CA ILE A 309 12.07 16.86 22.88
C ILE A 309 11.49 17.10 24.27
N LEU A 310 10.48 17.97 24.33
CA LEU A 310 9.89 18.43 25.58
C LEU A 310 8.43 17.99 25.70
N ILE A 311 7.92 17.92 26.92
CA ILE A 311 6.52 17.59 27.23
C ILE A 311 5.56 18.55 26.52
N GLU A 312 5.91 19.83 26.46
CA GLU A 312 5.13 20.88 25.78
C GLU A 312 5.00 20.61 24.29
N HIS A 313 5.95 19.87 23.69
CA HIS A 313 5.86 19.50 22.28
C HIS A 313 4.74 18.50 22.04
N ASP A 314 4.65 17.46 22.86
CA ASP A 314 3.56 16.48 22.82
C ASP A 314 2.22 17.15 23.11
N GLN A 315 2.16 17.98 24.16
CA GLN A 315 0.96 18.73 24.53
C GLN A 315 0.48 19.65 23.40
N PHE A 316 1.41 20.36 22.76
CA PHE A 316 1.09 21.21 21.62
C PHE A 316 0.48 20.38 20.49
N MET A 317 1.11 19.25 20.15
CA MET A 317 0.62 18.39 19.08
C MET A 317 -0.78 17.83 19.38
N VAL A 318 -1.02 17.37 20.62
CA VAL A 318 -2.33 16.88 21.06
C VAL A 318 -3.37 18.00 21.04
N SER A 319 -3.03 19.22 21.47
CA SER A 319 -3.94 20.37 21.45
C SER A 319 -4.39 20.76 20.04
N ARG A 320 -3.57 20.43 19.03
CA ARG A 320 -3.81 20.68 17.62
C ARG A 320 -4.59 19.58 16.92
N LEU A 321 -4.90 18.47 17.61
CA LEU A 321 -5.79 17.46 17.07
C LEU A 321 -7.20 18.06 16.97
N VAL A 322 -7.54 18.55 15.78
CA VAL A 322 -8.90 18.93 15.45
C VAL A 322 -9.68 17.65 15.22
N PHE A 323 -10.37 17.18 16.26
CA PHE A 323 -11.53 16.33 16.05
C PHE A 323 -12.57 17.26 15.44
N LYS A 324 -12.90 17.09 14.14
CA LYS A 324 -14.05 17.80 13.58
C LYS A 324 -15.20 17.51 14.53
N ASP A 325 -15.76 18.57 15.11
CA ASP A 325 -16.80 18.50 16.11
C ASP A 325 -17.82 17.45 15.71
N SER A 326 -18.10 16.57 16.66
CA SER A 326 -19.24 15.68 16.77
C SER A 326 -20.29 15.97 15.70
N VAL A 327 -20.27 15.22 14.60
CA VAL A 327 -21.51 15.02 13.85
C VAL A 327 -22.38 14.20 14.80
N CYS A 328 -23.14 14.92 15.62
CA CYS A 328 -24.26 14.36 16.33
C CYS A 328 -25.19 13.86 15.23
N VAL A 329 -25.14 12.56 14.96
CA VAL A 329 -26.18 11.88 14.20
C VAL A 329 -27.43 12.03 15.06
N LYS A 330 -28.18 13.10 14.81
CA LYS A 330 -29.51 13.24 15.38
C LYS A 330 -30.32 12.05 14.88
N ARG A 331 -30.96 11.40 15.85
CA ARG A 331 -31.88 10.27 15.68
C ARG A 331 -32.80 10.39 14.48
#